data_AF-A0A0D3IYS1-F1
#
_entry.id   AF-A0A0D3IYS1-F1
#
_cell.length_a   1.000
_cell.length_b   1.000
_cell.length_c   1.000
_cell.angle_alpha   90.00
_cell.angle_beta   90.00
_cell.angle_gamma   90.00
#
_symmetry.space_group_name_H-M   'P 1'
#
loop_
_entity.id
_entity.type
_entity.pdbx_description
1 polymer ?
#
loop_
_entity_poly.entity_id
_entity_poly.type
_entity_poly.pdbx_seq_one_letter_code
_entity_poly.pdbx_strand_id
1 'polypeptide(L)'
;TTLLSVDFPSSLVSVGDCAFHCCTALTSVALPVGVVSIGEEAFCSCSSLASVTLPASVTSIGRGAFRSCRSLTSVALPAGVVSIGEEAFSSCSLTSIHLPAGVTSIGYRTFAGCR
;
A
#
# COMPACT_ATOMS: atom_id res chain seq x y z
N THR A 1 -8.17 15.28 2.61
CA THR A 1 -9.03 15.61 1.44
C THR A 1 -10.38 14.91 1.59
N THR A 2 -11.39 15.20 0.75
CA THR A 2 -12.72 14.54 0.75
C THR A 2 -12.84 13.38 -0.27
N LEU A 3 -11.73 12.98 -0.89
CA LEU A 3 -11.71 11.94 -1.91
C LEU A 3 -12.08 10.58 -1.30
N LEU A 4 -13.23 10.02 -1.71
CA LEU A 4 -13.79 8.78 -1.16
C LEU A 4 -13.35 7.54 -1.94
N SER A 5 -13.22 7.67 -3.27
CA SER A 5 -12.88 6.61 -4.21
C SER A 5 -12.09 7.16 -5.38
N VAL A 6 -11.40 6.26 -6.09
CA VAL A 6 -10.59 6.58 -7.27
C VAL A 6 -10.77 5.47 -8.29
N ASP A 7 -11.12 5.85 -9.52
CA ASP A 7 -11.12 4.94 -10.66
C ASP A 7 -9.83 5.13 -11.46
N PHE A 8 -9.05 4.05 -11.59
CA PHE A 8 -7.78 4.09 -12.30
C PHE A 8 -7.94 3.60 -13.74
N PRO A 9 -7.24 4.24 -14.71
CA PRO A 9 -7.20 3.74 -16.07
C PRO A 9 -6.42 2.41 -16.14
N SER A 10 -6.83 1.52 -17.04
CA SER A 10 -6.15 0.23 -17.25
C SER A 10 -4.70 0.37 -17.73
N SER A 11 -4.32 1.53 -18.26
CA SER A 11 -2.96 1.85 -18.70
C SER A 11 -2.02 2.31 -17.57
N LEU A 12 -2.49 2.40 -16.33
CA LEU A 12 -1.65 2.83 -15.21
C LEU A 12 -0.55 1.80 -14.91
N VAL A 13 0.70 2.25 -14.93
CA VAL A 13 1.89 1.39 -14.71
C VAL A 13 2.48 1.58 -13.31
N SER A 14 2.33 2.76 -12.72
CA SER A 14 2.85 3.05 -11.38
C SER A 14 1.96 4.05 -10.65
N VAL A 15 1.95 3.97 -9.32
CA VAL A 15 1.44 5.03 -8.46
C VAL A 15 2.64 5.85 -8.00
N GLY A 16 2.64 7.15 -8.32
CA GLY A 16 3.75 8.04 -7.99
C GLY A 16 3.87 8.35 -6.50
N ASP A 17 4.99 8.96 -6.14
CA ASP A 17 5.26 9.38 -4.77
C ASP A 17 4.21 10.39 -4.28
N CYS A 18 3.76 10.24 -3.04
CA CYS A 18 2.74 11.07 -2.39
C CYS A 18 1.39 11.19 -3.12
N ALA A 19 1.08 10.37 -4.15
CA ALA A 19 -0.07 10.56 -5.05
C ALA A 19 -1.43 10.70 -4.33
N PHE A 20 -1.63 9.98 -3.23
CA PHE A 20 -2.82 10.00 -2.38
C PHE A 20 -2.50 10.33 -0.93
N HIS A 21 -1.36 10.97 -0.66
CA HIS A 21 -0.96 11.34 0.70
C HIS A 21 -2.06 12.17 1.39
N CYS A 22 -2.43 11.79 2.62
CA CYS A 22 -3.45 12.44 3.44
C CYS A 22 -4.86 12.42 2.82
N CYS A 23 -5.16 11.43 1.96
CA CYS A 23 -6.53 11.12 1.56
C CYS A 23 -7.28 10.41 2.69
N THR A 24 -7.52 11.13 3.79
CA THR A 24 -8.13 10.63 5.03
C THR A 24 -9.55 10.11 4.85
N ALA A 25 -10.25 10.49 3.78
CA ALA A 25 -11.60 10.00 3.46
C ALA A 25 -11.60 8.77 2.52
N LEU A 26 -10.46 8.41 1.92
CA LEU A 26 -10.37 7.30 0.98
C LEU A 26 -10.52 5.98 1.74
N THR A 27 -11.53 5.19 1.39
CA THR A 27 -11.87 3.96 2.13
C THR A 27 -11.36 2.69 1.46
N SER A 28 -11.21 2.72 0.13
CA SER A 28 -10.74 1.58 -0.65
C SER A 28 -9.95 2.00 -1.87
N VAL A 29 -9.01 1.15 -2.28
CA VAL A 29 -8.19 1.32 -3.49
C VAL A 29 -8.13 -0.01 -4.22
N ALA A 30 -8.46 -0.03 -5.50
CA ALA A 30 -8.26 -1.17 -6.38
C ALA A 30 -7.31 -0.79 -7.51
N LEU A 31 -6.06 -1.25 -7.45
CA LEU A 31 -5.07 -0.95 -8.48
C LEU A 31 -5.28 -1.84 -9.72
N PRO A 32 -5.20 -1.29 -10.94
CA PRO A 32 -5.45 -2.04 -12.17
C PRO A 32 -4.30 -3.01 -12.49
N VAL A 33 -4.58 -4.06 -13.27
CA VAL A 33 -3.70 -5.22 -13.55
C VAL A 33 -2.32 -4.92 -14.15
N GLY A 34 -2.02 -3.66 -14.50
CA GLY A 34 -0.73 -3.22 -15.05
C GLY A 34 0.20 -2.52 -14.05
N VAL A 35 -0.25 -2.25 -12.82
CA VAL A 35 0.58 -1.51 -11.85
C VAL A 35 1.74 -2.39 -11.36
N VAL A 36 2.96 -1.91 -11.55
CA VAL A 36 4.21 -2.61 -11.20
C VAL A 36 4.80 -2.09 -9.89
N SER A 37 4.61 -0.81 -9.58
CA SER A 37 5.21 -0.17 -8.41
C SER A 37 4.27 0.84 -7.73
N ILE A 38 4.45 0.95 -6.42
CA ILE A 38 3.80 1.94 -5.57
C ILE A 38 4.90 2.81 -4.95
N GLY A 39 4.83 4.12 -5.20
CA GLY A 39 5.83 5.10 -4.79
C GLY A 39 5.91 5.36 -3.28
N GLU A 40 6.87 6.19 -2.91
CA GLU A 40 7.07 6.65 -1.54
C GLU A 40 5.86 7.44 -1.04
N GLU A 41 5.38 7.08 0.15
CA GLU A 41 4.25 7.74 0.82
C GLU A 41 2.96 7.83 -0.01
N ALA A 42 2.82 7.00 -1.05
CA ALA A 42 1.73 7.06 -2.02
C ALA A 42 0.33 7.09 -1.39
N PHE A 43 0.10 6.33 -0.32
CA PHE A 43 -1.14 6.31 0.46
C PHE A 43 -0.86 6.63 1.95
N CYS A 44 0.21 7.37 2.24
CA CYS A 44 0.54 7.74 3.61
C CYS A 44 -0.62 8.54 4.24
N SER A 45 -0.93 8.23 5.50
CA SER A 45 -1.99 8.87 6.28
C SER A 45 -3.39 8.81 5.66
N CYS A 46 -3.66 7.84 4.79
CA CYS A 46 -5.01 7.48 4.38
C CYS A 46 -5.72 6.73 5.52
N SER A 47 -6.04 7.45 6.59
CA SER A 47 -6.45 6.86 7.88
C SER A 47 -7.71 5.98 7.80
N SER A 48 -8.62 6.26 6.85
CA SER A 48 -9.86 5.49 6.64
C SER A 48 -9.71 4.36 5.61
N LEU A 49 -8.53 4.19 5.00
CA LEU A 49 -8.30 3.16 3.99
C LEU A 49 -8.34 1.79 4.65
N ALA A 50 -9.42 1.06 4.39
CA ALA A 50 -9.70 -0.23 5.01
C ALA A 50 -9.38 -1.41 4.07
N SER A 51 -9.39 -1.18 2.76
CA SER A 51 -9.18 -2.22 1.75
C SER A 51 -8.25 -1.74 0.64
N VAL A 52 -7.26 -2.56 0.31
CA VAL A 52 -6.35 -2.34 -0.82
C VAL A 52 -6.25 -3.63 -1.61
N THR A 53 -6.63 -3.56 -2.89
CA THR A 53 -6.44 -4.66 -3.84
C THR A 53 -5.21 -4.37 -4.70
N LEU A 54 -4.17 -5.18 -4.51
CA LEU A 54 -2.92 -5.12 -5.27
C LEU A 54 -2.95 -6.12 -6.43
N PRO A 55 -2.65 -5.71 -7.68
CA PRO A 55 -2.59 -6.62 -8.82
C PRO A 55 -1.35 -7.51 -8.74
N ALA A 56 -1.41 -8.68 -9.39
CA ALA A 56 -0.33 -9.66 -9.39
C ALA A 56 1.02 -9.12 -9.93
N SER A 57 0.99 -8.05 -10.71
CA SER A 57 2.14 -7.37 -11.32
C SER A 57 2.95 -6.52 -10.35
N VAL A 58 2.45 -6.21 -9.15
CA VAL A 58 3.20 -5.38 -8.19
C VAL A 58 4.45 -6.12 -7.73
N THR A 59 5.60 -5.47 -7.91
CA THR A 59 6.92 -6.00 -7.52
C THR A 59 7.56 -5.21 -6.38
N SER A 60 7.18 -3.94 -6.21
CA SER A 60 7.79 -3.05 -5.22
C SER A 60 6.77 -2.14 -4.54
N ILE A 61 6.91 -2.01 -3.21
CA ILE A 61 6.15 -1.10 -2.35
C ILE A 61 7.14 -0.13 -1.72
N GLY A 62 6.97 1.17 -2.00
CA GLY A 62 7.88 2.23 -1.56
C GLY A 62 7.89 2.50 -0.06
N ARG A 63 8.85 3.34 0.37
CA ARG A 63 8.97 3.82 1.74
C ARG A 63 7.67 4.48 2.18
N GLY A 64 7.15 4.11 3.36
CA GLY A 64 5.95 4.71 3.93
C GLY A 64 4.67 4.60 3.07
N ALA A 65 4.63 3.74 2.04
CA ALA A 65 3.54 3.72 1.05
C ALA A 65 2.14 3.63 1.65
N PHE A 66 1.95 2.88 2.75
CA PHE A 66 0.70 2.76 3.51
C PHE A 66 0.87 3.18 4.98
N ARG A 67 1.88 3.99 5.30
CA ARG A 67 2.14 4.43 6.67
C ARG A 67 0.92 5.15 7.24
N SER A 68 0.54 4.83 8.48
CA SER A 68 -0.62 5.41 9.18
C SER A 68 -1.98 5.16 8.50
N CYS A 69 -2.12 4.11 7.68
CA CYS A 69 -3.42 3.60 7.23
C CYS A 69 -4.12 2.84 8.37
N ARG A 70 -4.64 3.58 9.35
CA ARG A 70 -5.15 3.03 10.61
C ARG A 70 -6.37 2.11 10.47
N SER A 71 -7.15 2.23 9.40
CA SER A 71 -8.26 1.32 9.14
C SER A 71 -7.86 0.04 8.39
N LEU A 72 -6.61 -0.07 7.93
CA LEU A 72 -6.15 -1.19 7.12
C LEU A 72 -5.82 -2.39 8.04
N THR A 73 -6.68 -3.40 8.02
CA THR A 73 -6.61 -4.58 8.91
C THR A 73 -6.01 -5.82 8.26
N SER A 74 -6.03 -5.89 6.94
CA SER A 74 -5.45 -6.97 6.14
C SER A 74 -5.00 -6.44 4.79
N VAL A 75 -3.89 -6.97 4.27
CA VAL A 75 -3.41 -6.72 2.91
C VAL A 75 -2.95 -8.05 2.33
N ALA A 76 -3.47 -8.40 1.16
CA ALA A 76 -2.95 -9.52 0.37
C ALA A 76 -1.79 -9.03 -0.48
N LEU A 77 -0.57 -9.42 -0.14
CA LEU A 77 0.61 -9.14 -0.95
C LEU A 77 0.67 -10.12 -2.14
N PRO A 78 0.78 -9.64 -3.38
CA PRO A 78 0.87 -10.50 -4.55
C PRO A 78 2.20 -11.27 -4.57
N ALA A 79 2.20 -12.46 -5.17
CA ALA A 79 3.36 -13.36 -5.19
C ALA A 79 4.62 -12.72 -5.81
N GLY A 80 4.45 -11.73 -6.69
CA GLY A 80 5.54 -11.02 -7.36
C GLY A 80 6.24 -9.95 -6.53
N VAL A 81 5.78 -9.64 -5.30
CA VAL A 81 6.44 -8.63 -4.46
C VAL A 81 7.84 -9.10 -4.06
N VAL A 82 8.84 -8.30 -4.42
CA VAL A 82 10.26 -8.55 -4.13
C VAL A 82 10.74 -7.69 -2.96
N SER A 83 10.31 -6.42 -2.90
CA SER A 83 10.79 -5.45 -1.90
C SER A 83 9.65 -4.65 -1.26
N ILE A 84 9.74 -4.50 0.07
CA ILE A 84 8.83 -3.67 0.87
C ILE A 84 9.65 -2.61 1.60
N GLY A 85 9.38 -1.34 1.33
CA GLY A 85 10.14 -0.20 1.83
C GLY A 85 10.07 0.00 3.35
N GLU A 86 10.98 0.85 3.85
CA GLU A 86 10.99 1.33 5.24
C GLU A 86 9.63 1.92 5.60
N GLU A 87 9.13 1.59 6.80
CA GLU A 87 7.85 2.10 7.33
C GLU A 87 6.61 1.87 6.43
N ALA A 88 6.68 1.01 5.39
CA ALA A 88 5.62 0.89 4.39
C ALA A 88 4.23 0.58 4.96
N PHE A 89 4.15 -0.16 6.06
CA PHE A 89 2.90 -0.45 6.80
C PHE A 89 2.99 -0.01 8.28
N SER A 90 3.87 0.95 8.58
CA SER A 90 4.03 1.45 9.94
C SER A 90 2.73 2.11 10.42
N SER A 91 2.31 1.79 11.65
CA SER A 91 1.10 2.32 12.29
C SER A 91 -0.21 2.00 11.55
N CYS A 92 -0.27 0.87 10.84
CA CYS A 92 -1.52 0.26 10.37
C CYS A 92 -2.19 -0.57 11.49
N SER A 93 -3.41 -1.06 11.28
CA SER A 93 -4.08 -1.99 12.22
C SER A 93 -4.06 -3.42 11.69
N LEU A 94 -2.96 -3.81 11.03
CA LEU A 94 -2.81 -5.13 10.43
C LEU A 94 -2.76 -6.19 11.54
N THR A 95 -3.72 -7.11 11.52
CA THR A 95 -3.82 -8.21 12.50
C THR A 95 -3.01 -9.43 12.09
N SER A 96 -2.82 -9.62 10.78
CA SER A 96 -1.98 -10.66 10.19
C SER A 96 -1.45 -10.19 8.85
N ILE A 97 -0.31 -10.74 8.44
CA ILE A 97 0.22 -10.53 7.10
C ILE A 97 0.87 -11.81 6.58
N HIS A 98 0.56 -12.16 5.34
CA HIS A 98 1.24 -13.23 4.62
C HIS A 98 2.31 -12.61 3.72
N LEU A 99 3.57 -12.95 3.99
CA LEU A 99 4.69 -12.56 3.14
C LEU A 99 4.88 -13.60 2.03
N PRO A 100 4.79 -13.22 0.74
CA PRO A 100 5.01 -14.14 -0.35
C PRO A 100 6.47 -14.60 -0.40
N ALA A 101 6.70 -15.80 -0.94
CA ALA A 101 8.04 -16.41 -1.00
C ALA A 101 9.07 -15.58 -1.80
N GLY A 102 8.61 -14.69 -2.68
CA GLY A 102 9.46 -13.81 -3.48
C GLY A 102 10.03 -12.60 -2.73
N VAL A 103 9.58 -12.31 -1.50
CA VAL A 103 10.08 -11.17 -0.73
C VAL A 103 11.52 -11.42 -0.31
N THR A 104 12.43 -10.60 -0.81
CA THR A 104 13.86 -10.67 -0.49
C THR A 104 14.35 -9.48 0.34
N SER A 105 13.54 -8.40 0.45
CA SER A 105 13.88 -7.21 1.20
C SER A 105 12.68 -6.64 1.97
N ILE A 106 12.86 -6.43 3.27
CA ILE A 106 11.89 -5.79 4.17
C ILE A 106 12.61 -4.64 4.89
N GLY A 107 12.09 -3.42 4.71
CA GLY A 107 12.69 -2.22 5.24
C GLY A 107 12.64 -2.11 6.77
N TYR A 108 13.40 -1.14 7.28
CA TYR A 108 13.35 -0.77 8.69
C TYR A 108 11.92 -0.39 9.08
N ARG A 109 11.44 -0.84 10.26
CA ARG A 109 10.12 -0.48 10.79
C ARG A 109 8.92 -0.72 9.86
N THR A 110 9.02 -1.59 8.84
CA THR A 110 7.93 -1.83 7.88
C THR A 110 6.58 -2.12 8.56
N PHE A 111 6.57 -2.85 9.69
CA PHE A 111 5.35 -3.17 10.46
C PHE A 111 5.35 -2.55 11.87
N ALA A 112 6.14 -1.49 12.10
CA ALA A 112 6.23 -0.88 13.43
C ALA A 112 4.87 -0.29 13.85
N GLY A 113 4.42 -0.60 15.06
CA GLY A 113 3.16 -0.06 15.58
C GLY A 113 1.89 -0.69 15.00
N CYS A 114 1.98 -1.77 14.22
CA CYS A 114 0.82 -2.60 13.89
C CYS A 114 0.22 -3.21 15.17
N ARG A 115 -1.11 -3.21 15.29
CA ARG A 115 -1.87 -3.67 16.46
C ARG A 115 -3.12 -4.42 16.05
#